data_AF-R0EKM7-F1
#
_entry.id   AF-R0EKM7-F1
#
_cell.length_a   1.000
_cell.length_b   1.000
_cell.length_c   1.000
_cell.angle_alpha   90.00
_cell.angle_beta   90.00
_cell.angle_gamma   90.00
#
_symmetry.space_group_name_H-M   'P 1'
#
loop_
_entity.id
_entity.type
_entity.pdbx_description
1 polymer ?
#
loop_
_entity_poly.entity_id
_entity_poly.type
_entity_poly.pdbx_seq_one_letter_code
_entity_poly.pdbx_strand_id
1 'polypeptide(L)'
;MIVSLAAHVAAVAVLFAAHVTPTPPEPRSVQVSLVDPPPPPPPPPPPPAPHEAPKSPAKAPKKKPSPEKPKDTARAAPRSPLRKTKAPIPKDVTPLPASAKPAPARVMGLGDSELQGAATAGSGAGGGGGGAGCDMVRLLQDGLRKNPRARAALMRAHAETVGLGRTPLLWSGDWVRTDGEEGDGLSGLREMIMMEVAFAPAACKAEPMRGLVLISLNDGPGGARFALGGGRWRWSDLLFAKGARRAGG
;
A
#
# COMPACT_ATOMS: atom_id res chain seq x y z
N MET A 1 -44.83 6.88 -38.64
CA MET A 1 -44.71 7.77 -37.48
C MET A 1 -44.97 7.09 -36.14
N ILE A 2 -46.06 6.33 -35.98
CA ILE A 2 -46.48 5.72 -34.69
C ILE A 2 -45.39 4.83 -34.06
N VAL A 3 -44.70 4.02 -34.86
CA VAL A 3 -43.63 3.11 -34.39
C VAL A 3 -42.43 3.87 -33.82
N SER A 4 -42.06 4.99 -34.45
CA SER A 4 -40.95 5.83 -33.96
C SER A 4 -41.32 6.51 -32.64
N LEU A 5 -42.56 6.99 -32.53
CA LEU A 5 -43.04 7.62 -31.31
C LEU A 5 -43.08 6.63 -30.14
N ALA A 6 -43.52 5.39 -30.38
CA ALA A 6 -43.50 4.32 -29.39
C ALA A 6 -42.08 3.96 -28.93
N ALA A 7 -41.11 3.91 -29.86
CA ALA A 7 -39.72 3.63 -29.54
C ALA A 7 -39.08 4.70 -28.65
N HIS A 8 -39.37 5.98 -28.92
CA HIS A 8 -38.84 7.08 -28.11
C HIS A 8 -39.46 7.11 -26.71
N VAL A 9 -40.76 6.84 -26.59
CA VAL A 9 -41.44 6.75 -25.28
C VAL A 9 -40.86 5.59 -24.45
N ALA A 10 -40.59 4.45 -25.06
CA ALA A 10 -39.95 3.32 -24.39
C ALA A 10 -38.52 3.66 -23.92
N ALA A 11 -37.73 4.35 -24.76
CA ALA A 11 -36.37 4.77 -24.40
C ALA A 11 -36.35 5.75 -23.22
N VAL A 12 -37.28 6.72 -23.21
CA VAL A 12 -37.42 7.68 -22.11
C VAL A 12 -37.86 6.99 -20.82
N ALA A 13 -38.77 6.03 -20.88
CA ALA A 13 -39.20 5.27 -19.70
C ALA A 13 -38.05 4.46 -19.05
N VAL A 14 -37.18 3.85 -19.87
CA VAL A 14 -36.00 3.12 -19.37
C VAL A 14 -35.00 4.06 -18.69
N LEU A 15 -34.79 5.26 -19.24
CA LEU A 15 -33.93 6.27 -18.62
C LEU A 15 -34.46 6.69 -17.24
N PHE A 16 -35.76 6.99 -17.11
CA PHE A 16 -36.34 7.37 -15.83
C PHE A 16 -36.29 6.25 -14.78
N ALA A 17 -36.43 4.98 -15.19
CA ALA A 17 -36.33 3.84 -14.27
C ALA A 17 -34.89 3.62 -13.75
N ALA A 18 -33.87 3.99 -14.53
CA ALA A 18 -32.46 3.80 -14.16
C ALA A 18 -31.94 4.81 -13.13
N HIS A 19 -32.63 5.95 -12.92
CA HIS A 19 -32.18 7.02 -12.03
C HIS A 19 -32.66 6.89 -10.56
N VAL A 20 -33.45 5.87 -10.23
CA VAL A 20 -33.97 5.66 -8.87
C VAL A 20 -33.15 4.60 -8.14
N THR A 21 -31.86 4.86 -7.92
CA THR A 21 -31.08 4.09 -6.95
C THR A 21 -31.25 4.74 -5.57
N PRO A 22 -31.80 4.03 -4.56
CA PRO A 22 -31.90 4.57 -3.21
C PRO A 22 -30.51 4.87 -2.64
N THR A 23 -30.36 6.04 -2.02
CA THR A 23 -29.10 6.46 -1.39
C THR A 23 -28.65 5.43 -0.34
N PRO A 24 -27.38 4.99 -0.34
CA PRO A 24 -26.88 4.07 0.66
C PRO A 24 -27.08 4.63 2.09
N PRO A 25 -27.46 3.78 3.07
CA PRO A 25 -27.65 4.22 4.44
C PRO A 25 -26.33 4.75 5.02
N GLU A 26 -26.39 5.93 5.62
CA GLU A 26 -25.25 6.59 6.24
C GLU A 26 -24.69 5.73 7.39
N PRO A 27 -23.37 5.49 7.47
CA PRO A 27 -22.80 4.66 8.52
C PRO A 27 -22.98 5.33 9.89
N ARG A 28 -23.49 4.56 10.85
CA ARG A 28 -23.66 5.01 12.24
C ARG A 28 -22.30 5.40 12.82
N SER A 29 -22.21 6.58 13.43
CA SER A 29 -21.00 7.08 14.07
C SER A 29 -20.57 6.15 15.21
N VAL A 30 -19.37 5.60 15.11
CA VAL A 30 -18.75 4.78 16.16
C VAL A 30 -18.13 5.73 17.18
N GLN A 31 -18.70 5.78 18.39
CA GLN A 31 -18.13 6.52 19.49
C GLN A 31 -17.03 5.69 20.16
N VAL A 32 -15.79 6.17 20.08
CA VAL A 32 -14.64 5.57 20.77
C VAL A 32 -14.46 6.31 22.09
N SER A 33 -14.72 5.63 23.21
CA SER A 33 -14.39 6.13 24.54
C SER A 33 -13.00 5.59 24.92
N LEU A 34 -12.07 6.50 25.20
CA LEU A 34 -10.78 6.14 25.79
C LEU A 34 -11.01 5.82 27.27
N VAL A 35 -10.87 4.54 27.62
CA VAL A 35 -10.78 4.11 29.01
C VAL A 35 -9.30 4.17 29.41
N ASP A 36 -8.99 4.99 30.42
CA ASP A 36 -7.65 5.01 31.00
C ASP A 36 -7.33 3.66 31.66
N PRO A 37 -6.17 3.05 31.37
CA PRO A 37 -5.77 1.80 31.99
C PRO A 37 -5.57 1.98 33.51
N PRO A 38 -5.84 0.94 34.32
CA PRO A 38 -5.61 1.01 35.75
C PRO A 38 -4.14 1.29 36.05
N PRO A 39 -3.84 2.05 37.13
CA PRO A 39 -2.48 2.38 37.48
C PRO A 39 -1.65 1.10 37.73
N PRO A 40 -0.37 1.09 37.33
CA PRO A 40 0.49 -0.06 37.55
C PRO A 40 0.63 -0.35 39.05
N PRO A 41 0.81 -1.63 39.44
CA PRO A 41 1.02 -2.00 40.82
C PRO A 41 2.28 -1.32 41.37
N PRO A 42 2.31 -1.00 42.68
CA PRO A 42 3.47 -0.37 43.29
C PRO A 42 4.71 -1.27 43.16
N PRO A 43 5.90 -0.67 42.99
CA PRO A 43 7.14 -1.44 42.91
C PRO A 43 7.36 -2.23 44.21
N PRO A 44 7.98 -3.42 44.12
CA PRO A 44 8.32 -4.21 45.30
C PRO A 44 9.29 -3.42 46.21
N PRO A 45 9.21 -3.63 47.54
CA PRO A 45 10.09 -2.94 48.48
C PRO A 45 11.56 -3.30 48.19
N PRO A 46 12.48 -2.33 48.33
CA PRO A 46 13.90 -2.58 48.15
C PRO A 46 14.41 -3.58 49.20
N PRO A 47 15.38 -4.43 48.84
CA PRO A 47 15.99 -5.37 49.78
C PRO A 47 16.68 -4.61 50.94
N PRO A 48 16.74 -5.22 52.14
CA PRO A 48 17.39 -4.60 53.29
C PRO A 48 18.86 -4.28 53.01
N ALA A 49 19.31 -3.09 53.40
CA ALA A 49 20.71 -2.69 53.28
C ALA A 49 21.60 -3.54 54.21
N PRO A 50 22.78 -3.99 53.75
CA PRO A 50 23.80 -4.57 54.63
C PRO A 50 24.30 -3.56 55.68
N HIS A 51 24.53 -4.06 56.89
CA HIS A 51 24.96 -3.30 58.06
C HIS A 51 26.24 -2.46 57.85
N GLU A 52 26.22 -1.25 58.42
CA GLU A 52 27.32 -0.28 58.46
C GLU A 52 28.49 -0.71 59.38
N ALA A 53 29.71 -0.31 59.00
CA ALA A 53 30.76 0.19 59.89
C ALA A 53 31.83 0.98 59.08
N PRO A 54 32.61 1.92 59.65
CA PRO A 54 32.25 3.10 60.43
C PRO A 54 32.76 4.44 59.83
N LYS A 55 32.23 5.55 60.35
CA LYS A 55 32.38 6.97 59.95
C LYS A 55 33.74 7.62 60.27
N SER A 56 34.18 8.59 59.44
CA SER A 56 34.52 10.02 59.78
C SER A 56 35.50 10.67 58.75
N PRO A 57 35.66 12.02 58.65
CA PRO A 57 34.65 13.07 58.51
C PRO A 57 34.95 14.17 57.44
N ALA A 58 33.87 14.82 56.97
CA ALA A 58 33.70 16.26 56.62
C ALA A 58 34.61 17.03 55.62
N LYS A 59 33.99 17.59 54.57
CA LYS A 59 33.74 19.05 54.44
C LYS A 59 32.75 19.37 53.31
N ALA A 60 31.77 20.23 53.60
CA ALA A 60 30.83 20.84 52.65
C ALA A 60 31.37 22.19 52.14
N PRO A 61 30.80 22.72 51.05
CA PRO A 61 30.03 23.96 51.24
C PRO A 61 28.68 23.99 50.49
N LYS A 62 27.72 24.61 51.17
CA LYS A 62 26.34 24.91 50.74
C LYS A 62 26.33 26.00 49.66
N LYS A 63 25.38 25.92 48.70
CA LYS A 63 24.85 27.11 48.02
C LYS A 63 23.33 27.00 47.80
N LYS A 64 22.67 28.13 48.09
CA LYS A 64 21.21 28.36 48.20
C LYS A 64 20.48 28.32 46.84
N PRO A 65 19.15 28.13 46.84
CA PRO A 65 18.29 28.17 45.66
C PRO A 65 17.81 29.59 45.35
N SER A 66 17.47 29.85 44.09
CA SER A 66 16.69 31.00 43.62
C SER A 66 16.12 30.70 42.21
N PRO A 67 15.11 31.43 41.71
CA PRO A 67 13.73 30.95 41.68
C PRO A 67 13.14 30.90 40.26
N GLU A 68 11.98 30.26 40.20
CA GLU A 68 11.10 30.05 39.05
C GLU A 68 10.53 31.36 38.45
N LYS A 69 10.46 31.44 37.11
CA LYS A 69 9.43 32.21 36.37
C LYS A 69 9.38 31.76 34.88
N PRO A 70 8.31 32.06 34.12
CA PRO A 70 7.20 31.15 33.87
C PRO A 70 7.01 30.79 32.39
N LYS A 71 6.12 29.82 32.14
CA LYS A 71 5.59 29.38 30.84
C LYS A 71 5.34 30.52 29.86
N ASP A 72 5.83 30.38 28.63
CA ASP A 72 5.17 30.98 27.47
C ASP A 72 5.13 30.03 26.28
N THR A 73 3.97 30.06 25.65
CA THR A 73 3.44 29.18 24.62
C THR A 73 4.37 28.95 23.42
N ALA A 74 4.56 27.68 23.04
CA ALA A 74 5.19 27.31 21.77
C ALA A 74 4.24 27.65 20.61
N ARG A 75 4.33 28.89 20.12
CA ARG A 75 3.72 29.32 18.87
C ARG A 75 4.51 28.71 17.72
N ALA A 76 3.83 28.03 16.79
CA ALA A 76 4.44 27.39 15.64
C ALA A 76 5.38 28.34 14.87
N ALA A 77 6.64 27.93 14.71
CA ALA A 77 7.62 28.68 13.94
C ALA A 77 7.18 28.74 12.45
N PRO A 78 7.19 29.91 11.80
CA PRO A 78 6.92 30.00 10.37
C PRO A 78 8.01 29.27 9.58
N ARG A 79 7.60 28.40 8.65
CA ARG A 79 8.51 27.72 7.73
C ARG A 79 9.27 28.77 6.91
N SER A 80 10.59 28.81 7.08
CA SER A 80 11.47 29.68 6.30
C SER A 80 11.37 29.34 4.80
N PRO A 81 11.18 30.30 3.89
CA PRO A 81 11.22 30.02 2.46
C PRO A 81 12.64 29.60 2.07
N LEU A 82 12.75 28.47 1.36
CA LEU A 82 13.99 27.94 0.77
C LEU A 82 14.77 29.08 0.08
N ARG A 83 15.83 29.54 0.73
CA ARG A 83 16.75 30.52 0.15
C ARG A 83 17.51 29.77 -0.96
N LYS A 84 17.23 30.11 -2.22
CA LYS A 84 18.07 29.66 -3.35
C LYS A 84 19.48 30.22 -3.13
N THR A 85 20.38 29.42 -2.58
CA THR A 85 21.80 29.75 -2.51
C THR A 85 22.34 29.75 -3.93
N LYS A 86 22.57 30.94 -4.47
CA LYS A 86 23.30 31.15 -5.73
C LYS A 86 24.81 31.05 -5.43
N ALA A 87 25.24 29.92 -4.89
CA ALA A 87 26.66 29.64 -4.73
C ALA A 87 27.23 29.31 -6.13
N PRO A 88 28.33 29.94 -6.56
CA PRO A 88 29.01 29.55 -7.79
C PRO A 88 29.42 28.08 -7.68
N ILE A 89 29.05 27.27 -8.67
CA ILE A 89 29.49 25.87 -8.78
C ILE A 89 31.03 25.89 -8.86
N PRO A 90 31.76 25.17 -8.00
CA PRO A 90 33.21 25.08 -8.10
C PRO A 90 33.59 24.57 -9.49
N LYS A 91 34.49 25.27 -10.18
CA LYS A 91 34.84 25.00 -11.60
C LYS A 91 35.58 23.68 -11.81
N ASP A 92 35.99 23.01 -10.72
CA ASP A 92 36.85 21.83 -10.75
C ASP A 92 36.09 20.52 -10.46
N VAL A 93 34.74 20.54 -10.45
CA VAL A 93 33.95 19.31 -10.32
C VAL A 93 33.61 18.79 -11.71
N THR A 94 34.29 17.72 -12.12
CA THR A 94 33.84 16.93 -13.28
C THR A 94 32.46 16.37 -12.94
N PRO A 95 31.39 16.75 -13.65
CA PRO A 95 30.07 16.21 -13.38
C PRO A 95 30.12 14.71 -13.61
N LEU A 96 29.77 13.92 -12.61
CA LEU A 96 29.47 12.51 -12.82
C LEU A 96 28.34 12.45 -13.86
N PRO A 97 28.51 11.75 -14.99
CA PRO A 97 27.45 11.64 -15.97
C PRO A 97 26.25 10.99 -15.27
N ALA A 98 25.16 11.73 -15.15
CA ALA A 98 23.88 11.14 -14.81
C ALA A 98 23.59 10.11 -15.90
N SER A 99 23.47 8.84 -15.51
CA SER A 99 23.05 7.79 -16.45
C SER A 99 21.76 8.26 -17.10
N ALA A 100 21.70 8.17 -18.44
CA ALA A 100 20.48 8.51 -19.16
C ALA A 100 19.32 7.76 -18.51
N LYS A 101 18.25 8.49 -18.19
CA LYS A 101 17.03 7.89 -17.65
C LYS A 101 16.63 6.77 -18.63
N PRO A 102 16.61 5.50 -18.20
CA PRO A 102 16.26 4.40 -19.09
C PRO A 102 14.96 4.75 -19.81
N ALA A 103 14.88 4.43 -21.11
CA ALA A 103 13.63 4.55 -21.85
C ALA A 103 12.54 3.80 -21.06
N PRO A 104 11.29 4.32 -21.00
CA PRO A 104 10.23 3.68 -20.24
C PRO A 104 10.12 2.23 -20.68
N ALA A 105 10.27 1.36 -19.69
CA ALA A 105 10.36 -0.06 -19.89
C ALA A 105 9.01 -0.57 -20.40
N ARG A 106 9.02 -1.53 -21.34
CA ARG A 106 7.76 -2.09 -21.86
C ARG A 106 7.14 -3.01 -20.82
N VAL A 107 6.20 -2.47 -20.05
CA VAL A 107 5.29 -3.30 -19.26
C VAL A 107 4.42 -4.11 -20.24
N MET A 108 4.47 -5.44 -20.14
CA MET A 108 3.55 -6.29 -20.89
C MET A 108 2.14 -6.01 -20.40
N GLY A 109 1.31 -5.46 -21.29
CA GLY A 109 -0.07 -5.11 -21.00
C GLY A 109 -1.05 -6.08 -21.67
N LEU A 110 -2.07 -6.48 -20.92
CA LEU A 110 -3.19 -7.32 -21.36
C LEU A 110 -4.37 -6.44 -21.81
N GLY A 111 -5.00 -6.80 -22.93
CA GLY A 111 -6.24 -6.17 -23.39
C GLY A 111 -7.48 -6.69 -22.66
N ASP A 112 -8.62 -6.03 -22.85
CA ASP A 112 -9.87 -6.39 -22.15
C ASP A 112 -10.37 -7.81 -22.47
N SER A 113 -10.13 -8.31 -23.69
CA SER A 113 -10.48 -9.68 -24.07
C SER A 113 -9.63 -10.73 -23.34
N GLU A 114 -8.37 -10.44 -23.06
CA GLU A 114 -7.47 -11.33 -22.31
C GLU A 114 -7.82 -11.35 -20.81
N LEU A 115 -8.37 -10.24 -20.30
CA LEU A 115 -8.85 -10.12 -18.92
C LEU A 115 -10.24 -10.72 -18.73
N GLN A 116 -10.91 -11.13 -19.80
CA GLN A 116 -12.24 -11.72 -19.72
C GLN A 116 -12.17 -13.03 -18.93
N GLY A 117 -12.91 -13.11 -17.82
CA GLY A 117 -12.86 -14.26 -16.90
C GLY A 117 -11.71 -14.21 -15.88
N ALA A 118 -10.97 -13.10 -15.79
CA ALA A 118 -10.04 -12.90 -14.69
C ALA A 118 -10.79 -12.86 -13.36
N ALA A 119 -10.29 -13.59 -12.36
CA ALA A 119 -10.87 -13.57 -11.03
C ALA A 119 -10.67 -12.20 -10.36
N THR A 120 -11.71 -11.70 -9.70
CA THR A 120 -11.70 -10.45 -8.92
C THR A 120 -12.15 -10.73 -7.48
N ALA A 121 -11.92 -9.78 -6.58
CA ALA A 121 -12.35 -9.91 -5.18
C ALA A 121 -13.87 -10.13 -5.09
N GLY A 122 -14.29 -11.07 -4.24
CA GLY A 122 -15.71 -11.42 -4.11
C GLY A 122 -16.30 -12.20 -5.29
N SER A 123 -15.52 -12.59 -6.31
CA SER A 123 -15.95 -13.52 -7.36
C SER A 123 -16.12 -14.94 -6.80
N GLY A 124 -17.20 -15.15 -6.05
CA GLY A 124 -17.66 -16.50 -5.72
C GLY A 124 -18.06 -17.22 -7.00
N ALA A 125 -17.49 -18.40 -7.22
CA ALA A 125 -17.92 -19.36 -8.25
C ALA A 125 -17.85 -18.87 -9.71
N GLY A 126 -16.64 -18.62 -10.22
CA GLY A 126 -16.44 -18.39 -11.66
C GLY A 126 -14.97 -18.47 -12.04
N GLY A 127 -14.31 -19.58 -11.73
CA GLY A 127 -12.87 -19.71 -11.97
C GLY A 127 -12.17 -20.85 -11.23
N GLY A 128 -12.84 -21.55 -10.31
CA GLY A 128 -12.41 -22.78 -9.64
C GLY A 128 -11.16 -22.67 -8.77
N GLY A 129 -11.39 -22.93 -7.49
CA GLY A 129 -10.37 -22.87 -6.45
C GLY A 129 -10.82 -22.18 -5.18
N GLY A 130 -11.98 -21.51 -5.16
CA GLY A 130 -12.52 -20.86 -3.96
C GLY A 130 -12.98 -21.87 -2.91
N GLY A 131 -12.06 -22.34 -2.08
CA GLY A 131 -12.41 -22.91 -0.78
C GLY A 131 -13.08 -21.82 0.06
N ALA A 132 -14.20 -22.16 0.69
CA ALA A 132 -15.12 -21.26 1.41
C ALA A 132 -14.54 -20.53 2.65
N GLY A 133 -13.33 -19.96 2.57
CA GLY A 133 -12.72 -19.30 3.72
C GLY A 133 -11.58 -18.33 3.44
N CYS A 134 -11.08 -18.18 2.21
CA CYS A 134 -10.06 -17.16 1.93
C CYS A 134 -10.26 -16.43 0.61
N ASP A 135 -10.57 -15.13 0.68
CA ASP A 135 -10.56 -14.22 -0.46
C ASP A 135 -9.20 -13.51 -0.51
N MET A 136 -8.17 -14.20 -1.00
CA MET A 136 -6.82 -13.62 -1.10
C MET A 136 -6.76 -12.41 -2.03
N VAL A 137 -7.65 -12.37 -3.02
CA VAL A 137 -7.77 -11.22 -3.92
C VAL A 137 -8.15 -9.98 -3.12
N ARG A 138 -9.15 -10.10 -2.23
CA ARG A 138 -9.53 -9.03 -1.30
C ARG A 138 -8.42 -8.67 -0.33
N LEU A 139 -7.80 -9.66 0.32
CA LEU A 139 -6.73 -9.41 1.29
C LEU A 139 -5.59 -8.62 0.66
N LEU A 140 -5.16 -9.01 -0.54
CA LEU A 140 -4.12 -8.31 -1.28
C LEU A 140 -4.56 -6.91 -1.70
N GLN A 141 -5.79 -6.75 -2.21
CA GLN A 141 -6.33 -5.44 -2.55
C GLN A 141 -6.35 -4.51 -1.34
N ASP A 142 -6.84 -4.98 -0.20
CA ASP A 142 -6.93 -4.19 1.04
C ASP A 142 -5.55 -3.78 1.57
N GLY A 143 -4.58 -4.71 1.57
CA GLY A 143 -3.20 -4.42 1.95
C GLY A 143 -2.55 -3.36 1.06
N LEU A 144 -2.67 -3.53 -0.27
CA LEU A 144 -2.10 -2.59 -1.23
C LEU A 144 -2.79 -1.23 -1.22
N ARG A 145 -4.12 -1.17 -1.01
CA ARG A 145 -4.88 0.09 -0.88
C ARG A 145 -4.43 0.89 0.35
N LYS A 146 -4.09 0.22 1.46
CA LYS A 146 -3.58 0.86 2.68
C LYS A 146 -2.15 1.38 2.51
N ASN A 147 -1.38 0.84 1.57
CA ASN A 147 0.01 1.24 1.37
C ASN A 147 0.17 2.36 0.32
N PRO A 148 0.55 3.60 0.71
CA PRO A 148 0.68 4.72 -0.22
C PRO A 148 1.78 4.52 -1.27
N ARG A 149 2.86 3.80 -0.94
CA ARG A 149 3.96 3.51 -1.86
C ARG A 149 3.52 2.51 -2.93
N ALA A 150 2.76 1.48 -2.54
CA ALA A 150 2.18 0.52 -3.48
C ALA A 150 1.18 1.19 -4.42
N ARG A 151 0.30 2.06 -3.89
CA ARG A 151 -0.63 2.84 -4.71
C ARG A 151 0.10 3.71 -5.74
N ALA A 152 1.12 4.46 -5.31
CA ALA A 152 1.89 5.31 -6.22
C ALA A 152 2.68 4.51 -7.28
N ALA A 153 3.21 3.34 -6.93
CA ALA A 153 3.86 2.45 -7.89
C ALA A 153 2.87 1.92 -8.93
N LEU A 154 1.70 1.44 -8.51
CA LEU A 154 0.71 0.92 -9.44
C LEU A 154 0.15 2.02 -10.34
N MET A 155 -0.16 3.20 -9.81
CA MET A 155 -0.65 4.32 -10.63
C MET A 155 0.33 4.65 -11.77
N ARG A 156 1.65 4.60 -11.51
CA ARG A 156 2.67 4.81 -12.55
C ARG A 156 2.67 3.69 -13.58
N ALA A 157 2.73 2.45 -13.14
CA ALA A 157 2.72 1.29 -14.04
C ALA A 157 1.44 1.21 -14.88
N HIS A 158 0.30 1.55 -14.28
CA HIS A 158 -0.98 1.63 -14.97
C HIS A 158 -0.99 2.77 -16.00
N ALA A 159 -0.43 3.94 -15.68
CA ALA A 159 -0.35 5.07 -16.62
C ALA A 159 0.45 4.72 -17.89
N GLU A 160 1.47 3.87 -17.77
CA GLU A 160 2.28 3.42 -18.91
C GLU A 160 1.52 2.50 -19.87
N THR A 161 0.53 1.73 -19.38
CA THR A 161 -0.23 0.79 -20.20
C THR A 161 -1.63 1.28 -20.58
N VAL A 162 -2.24 2.15 -19.76
CA VAL A 162 -3.63 2.61 -19.96
C VAL A 162 -3.82 3.42 -21.23
N GLY A 163 -2.80 4.18 -21.66
CA GLY A 163 -2.81 4.90 -22.94
C GLY A 163 -2.93 3.97 -24.15
N LEU A 164 -2.65 2.68 -23.98
CA LEU A 164 -2.80 1.62 -24.98
C LEU A 164 -4.06 0.76 -24.76
N GLY A 165 -4.92 1.13 -23.81
CA GLY A 165 -6.09 0.33 -23.42
C GLY A 165 -5.73 -1.00 -22.75
N ARG A 166 -4.55 -1.07 -22.10
CA ARG A 166 -4.02 -2.32 -21.54
C ARG A 166 -3.84 -2.25 -20.02
N THR A 167 -3.98 -3.40 -19.37
CA THR A 167 -3.70 -3.61 -17.95
C THR A 167 -2.33 -4.25 -17.77
N PRO A 168 -1.47 -3.73 -16.89
CA PRO A 168 -0.14 -4.28 -16.68
C PRO A 168 -0.20 -5.70 -16.09
N LEU A 169 0.56 -6.63 -16.67
CA LEU A 169 0.80 -7.97 -16.13
C LEU A 169 2.09 -7.95 -15.30
N LEU A 170 2.00 -8.28 -14.00
CA LEU A 170 3.14 -8.21 -13.09
C LEU A 170 3.83 -9.57 -12.87
N TRP A 171 3.09 -10.65 -12.97
CA TRP A 171 3.57 -12.00 -12.70
C TRP A 171 2.79 -13.01 -13.53
N SER A 172 3.49 -13.96 -14.14
CA SER A 172 2.89 -15.12 -14.83
C SER A 172 3.86 -16.29 -14.77
N GLY A 173 3.92 -16.97 -13.62
CA GLY A 173 4.93 -17.99 -13.32
C GLY A 173 6.29 -17.43 -12.88
N ASP A 174 6.67 -16.27 -13.40
CA ASP A 174 7.80 -15.46 -12.91
C ASP A 174 7.43 -13.98 -12.88
N TRP A 175 8.16 -13.20 -12.07
CA TRP A 175 8.02 -11.75 -12.02
C TRP A 175 8.39 -11.15 -13.37
N VAL A 176 7.44 -10.45 -14.01
CA VAL A 176 7.66 -9.77 -15.28
C VAL A 176 8.64 -8.64 -15.01
N ARG A 177 9.88 -8.76 -15.48
CA ARG A 177 10.90 -7.71 -15.35
C ARG A 177 10.79 -6.72 -16.50
N THR A 178 11.04 -5.46 -16.21
CA THR A 178 11.21 -4.44 -17.24
C THR A 178 12.55 -3.72 -17.04
N ASP A 179 13.22 -3.34 -18.13
CA ASP A 179 14.57 -2.76 -18.07
C ASP A 179 14.56 -1.41 -17.33
N GLY A 180 15.49 -1.21 -16.39
CA GLY A 180 15.55 0.02 -15.57
C GLY A 180 14.80 -0.04 -14.23
N GLU A 181 14.23 -1.19 -13.86
CA GLU A 181 13.48 -1.37 -12.60
C GLU A 181 14.34 -1.47 -11.32
N GLU A 182 15.66 -1.57 -11.45
CA GLU A 182 16.60 -1.59 -10.32
C GLU A 182 16.62 -0.19 -9.66
N GLY A 183 15.67 0.02 -8.75
CA GLY A 183 15.41 1.29 -8.05
C GLY A 183 13.99 1.84 -8.26
N ASP A 184 13.19 1.22 -9.13
CA ASP A 184 11.93 1.78 -9.59
C ASP A 184 10.67 1.17 -8.94
N GLY A 185 9.53 1.82 -9.15
CA GLY A 185 8.28 1.56 -8.40
C GLY A 185 7.77 0.12 -8.44
N LEU A 186 7.95 -0.58 -9.57
CA LEU A 186 7.46 -1.94 -9.76
C LEU A 186 8.23 -2.96 -8.91
N SER A 187 9.52 -2.78 -8.68
CA SER A 187 10.31 -3.61 -7.75
C SER A 187 9.77 -3.53 -6.32
N GLY A 188 9.45 -2.31 -5.87
CA GLY A 188 8.80 -2.10 -4.59
C GLY A 188 7.37 -2.65 -4.53
N LEU A 189 6.63 -2.62 -5.65
CA LEU A 189 5.30 -3.23 -5.71
C LEU A 189 5.38 -4.76 -5.61
N ARG A 190 6.35 -5.40 -6.24
CA ARG A 190 6.59 -6.85 -6.09
C ARG A 190 6.93 -7.21 -4.66
N GLU A 191 7.85 -6.47 -4.04
CA GLU A 191 8.22 -6.66 -2.63
C GLU A 191 6.99 -6.58 -1.73
N MET A 192 6.16 -5.56 -1.91
CA MET A 192 4.92 -5.40 -1.15
C MET A 192 3.94 -6.56 -1.40
N ILE A 193 3.72 -6.97 -2.66
CA ILE A 193 2.86 -8.12 -2.97
C ILE A 193 3.39 -9.38 -2.29
N MET A 194 4.69 -9.65 -2.38
CA MET A 194 5.32 -10.79 -1.72
C MET A 194 5.12 -10.72 -0.20
N MET A 195 5.25 -9.54 0.39
CA MET A 195 5.05 -9.34 1.83
C MET A 195 3.61 -9.64 2.26
N GLU A 196 2.62 -9.07 1.56
CA GLU A 196 1.20 -9.32 1.83
C GLU A 196 0.86 -10.80 1.68
N VAL A 197 1.39 -11.45 0.64
CA VAL A 197 1.21 -12.89 0.43
C VAL A 197 1.90 -13.69 1.52
N ALA A 198 3.13 -13.35 1.93
CA ALA A 198 3.90 -14.09 2.93
C ALA A 198 3.18 -14.12 4.29
N PHE A 199 2.59 -13.00 4.68
CA PHE A 199 1.85 -12.85 5.94
C PHE A 199 0.41 -13.39 5.89
N ALA A 200 -0.10 -13.78 4.72
CA ALA A 200 -1.41 -14.39 4.63
C ALA A 200 -1.47 -15.77 5.34
N PRO A 201 -2.67 -16.19 5.82
CA PRO A 201 -2.86 -17.51 6.41
C PRO A 201 -2.39 -18.65 5.47
N ALA A 202 -1.91 -19.75 6.05
CA ALA A 202 -1.37 -20.86 5.25
C ALA A 202 -2.38 -21.44 4.24
N ALA A 203 -3.65 -21.56 4.63
CA ALA A 203 -4.74 -22.00 3.76
C ALA A 203 -4.91 -21.08 2.53
N CYS A 204 -4.78 -19.78 2.75
CA CYS A 204 -4.86 -18.75 1.71
C CYS A 204 -3.69 -18.84 0.73
N LYS A 205 -2.46 -18.97 1.25
CA LYS A 205 -1.25 -19.13 0.41
C LYS A 205 -1.29 -20.40 -0.44
N ALA A 206 -1.93 -21.44 0.07
CA ALA A 206 -2.08 -22.72 -0.61
C ALA A 206 -3.28 -22.77 -1.55
N GLU A 207 -4.13 -21.73 -1.61
CA GLU A 207 -5.32 -21.74 -2.46
C GLU A 207 -4.92 -21.93 -3.94
N PRO A 208 -5.49 -22.94 -4.63
CA PRO A 208 -5.22 -23.16 -6.04
C PRO A 208 -5.96 -22.13 -6.88
N MET A 209 -5.21 -21.42 -7.71
CA MET A 209 -5.71 -20.42 -8.66
C MET A 209 -5.59 -20.91 -10.09
N ARG A 210 -6.49 -20.42 -10.95
CA ARG A 210 -6.49 -20.71 -12.38
C ARG A 210 -6.68 -19.43 -13.17
N GLY A 211 -5.96 -19.32 -14.28
CA GLY A 211 -6.01 -18.14 -15.15
C GLY A 211 -5.48 -16.88 -14.46
N LEU A 212 -6.01 -15.74 -14.91
CA LEU A 212 -5.62 -14.43 -14.44
C LEU A 212 -6.44 -14.02 -13.21
N VAL A 213 -5.80 -13.27 -12.31
CA VAL A 213 -6.44 -12.53 -11.24
C VAL A 213 -6.22 -11.05 -11.49
N LEU A 214 -7.28 -10.27 -11.43
CA LEU A 214 -7.24 -8.82 -11.57
C LEU A 214 -7.30 -8.15 -10.19
N ILE A 215 -6.24 -7.44 -9.85
CA ILE A 215 -6.13 -6.66 -8.61
C ILE A 215 -6.44 -5.20 -8.93
N SER A 216 -7.44 -4.62 -8.25
CA SER A 216 -7.82 -3.22 -8.41
C SER A 216 -7.64 -2.43 -7.13
N LEU A 217 -7.09 -1.22 -7.24
CA LEU A 217 -6.95 -0.30 -6.10
C LEU A 217 -8.19 0.57 -5.85
N ASN A 218 -9.12 0.58 -6.79
CA ASN A 218 -10.39 1.27 -6.69
C ASN A 218 -11.44 0.55 -7.55
N ASP A 219 -12.69 0.64 -7.13
CA ASP A 219 -13.79 -0.11 -7.75
C ASP A 219 -14.47 0.67 -8.90
N GLY A 220 -13.95 1.87 -9.21
CA GLY A 220 -14.44 2.74 -10.28
C GLY A 220 -13.87 2.38 -11.66
N PRO A 221 -14.59 2.75 -12.75
CA PRO A 221 -14.12 2.55 -14.12
C PRO A 221 -12.80 3.30 -14.36
N GLY A 222 -11.88 2.67 -15.10
CA GLY A 222 -10.54 3.22 -15.35
C GLY A 222 -9.62 3.21 -14.13
N GLY A 223 -9.99 2.48 -13.08
CA GLY A 223 -9.20 2.30 -11.89
C GLY A 223 -7.83 1.67 -12.13
N ALA A 224 -6.83 2.08 -11.33
CA ALA A 224 -5.51 1.49 -11.41
C ALA A 224 -5.56 0.03 -10.99
N ARG A 225 -5.24 -0.83 -11.95
CA ARG A 225 -5.37 -2.28 -11.85
C ARG A 225 -4.16 -2.96 -12.46
N PHE A 226 -3.88 -4.19 -12.02
CA PHE A 226 -2.88 -5.07 -12.61
C PHE A 226 -3.35 -6.52 -12.58
N ALA A 227 -2.76 -7.33 -13.45
CA ALA A 227 -3.03 -8.75 -13.53
C ALA A 227 -1.88 -9.58 -12.94
N LEU A 228 -2.25 -10.72 -12.36
CA LEU A 228 -1.37 -11.78 -11.90
C LEU A 228 -1.82 -13.11 -12.47
N GLY A 229 -0.87 -13.99 -12.77
CA GLY A 229 -1.11 -15.40 -13.03
C GLY A 229 -1.18 -15.78 -14.50
N GLY A 230 -1.67 -17.00 -14.69
CA GLY A 230 -1.73 -17.73 -15.94
C GLY A 230 -1.82 -19.23 -15.64
N GLY A 231 -2.42 -20.02 -16.53
CA GLY A 231 -2.50 -21.48 -16.35
C GLY A 231 -3.09 -21.89 -14.99
N ARG A 232 -2.33 -22.68 -14.21
CA ARG A 232 -2.64 -23.08 -12.83
C ARG A 232 -1.50 -22.67 -11.91
N TRP A 233 -1.80 -22.10 -10.76
CA TRP A 233 -0.82 -21.58 -9.80
C TRP A 233 -1.39 -21.52 -8.39
N ARG A 234 -0.58 -21.13 -7.39
CA ARG A 234 -0.98 -20.84 -6.02
C ARG A 234 -0.41 -19.49 -5.59
N TRP A 235 -1.04 -18.83 -4.62
CA TRP A 235 -0.51 -17.57 -4.08
C TRP A 235 0.93 -17.69 -3.56
N SER A 236 1.28 -18.81 -2.96
CA SER A 236 2.65 -19.11 -2.51
C SER A 236 3.70 -19.11 -3.63
N ASP A 237 3.31 -19.31 -4.89
CA ASP A 237 4.26 -19.32 -6.02
C ASP A 237 4.90 -17.94 -6.23
N LEU A 238 4.22 -16.86 -5.84
CA LEU A 238 4.74 -15.48 -5.93
C LEU A 238 5.96 -15.27 -5.03
N LEU A 239 6.13 -16.10 -3.98
CA LEU A 239 7.25 -16.00 -3.03
C LEU A 239 8.53 -16.66 -3.55
N PHE A 240 8.42 -17.61 -4.49
CA PHE A 240 9.54 -18.44 -4.93
C PHE A 240 9.99 -18.20 -6.37
N ALA A 241 9.34 -17.25 -7.07
CA ALA A 241 9.70 -16.81 -8.41
C ALA A 241 11.19 -16.43 -8.48
N LYS A 242 11.83 -16.71 -9.61
CA LYS A 242 13.30 -16.66 -9.79
C LYS A 242 13.88 -15.25 -9.53
N GLY A 243 13.04 -14.21 -9.62
CA GLY A 243 13.37 -12.83 -9.26
C GLY A 243 13.50 -12.54 -7.74
N ALA A 244 12.95 -13.38 -6.86
CA ALA A 244 13.02 -13.20 -5.40
C ALA A 244 14.34 -13.73 -4.79
N ARG A 245 15.03 -14.64 -5.49
CA ARG A 245 16.21 -15.36 -4.98
C ARG A 245 17.56 -14.67 -5.23
N ARG A 246 17.59 -13.45 -5.78
CA ARG A 246 18.84 -12.72 -6.10
C ARG A 246 18.93 -11.37 -5.38
N ALA A 247 18.92 -11.39 -4.06
CA ALA A 247 19.28 -10.26 -3.21
C ALA A 247 20.20 -10.69 -2.05
N GLY A 248 21.18 -11.53 -2.35
CA GLY A 248 22.12 -12.06 -1.34
C GLY A 248 23.28 -12.83 -1.96
N GLY A 249 24.03 -12.18 -2.85
CA GLY A 249 25.32 -12.67 -3.36
C GLY A 249 26.38 -11.60 -3.15
#